data_AF-A0A3D5ZAL3-F1
#
_entry.id   AF-A0A3D5ZAL3-F1
#
_cell.length_a   1.000
_cell.length_b   1.000
_cell.length_c   1.000
_cell.angle_alpha   90.00
_cell.angle_beta   90.00
_cell.angle_gamma   90.00
#
_symmetry.space_group_name_H-M   'P 1'
#
loop_
_entity.id
_entity.type
_entity.pdbx_description
1 polymer ?
#
loop_
_entity_poly.entity_id
_entity_poly.type
_entity_poly.pdbx_seq_one_letter_code
_entity_poly.pdbx_strand_id
1 'polypeptide(L)'
;MNKILLVCYSFPPNPGVGGRRWAKFAKYLVKASHYVEVINAKLSTDDTSTWNKDAQLLHESNNVHSLPTRYPEIIKKTPDTYFQKIQYRLSLEYLKIKVKGNMYDKSSLWHLNLVPFVVDKLNEGFDTIICTAAPFHYLSQISTLKKQFPNVNFIADFRDPWANNSISYGITDLNP
;
A
#
# COMPACT_ATOMS: atom_id res chain seq x y z
N MET A 1 23.94 -8.16 -6.01
CA MET A 1 22.70 -8.72 -5.43
C MET A 1 22.09 -7.61 -4.59
N ASN A 2 20.89 -7.16 -4.94
CA ASN A 2 20.24 -6.03 -4.26
C ASN A 2 19.21 -6.55 -3.26
N LYS A 3 19.05 -5.84 -2.14
CA LYS A 3 17.97 -6.08 -1.17
C LYS A 3 16.84 -5.08 -1.45
N ILE A 4 15.76 -5.59 -2.02
CA ILE A 4 14.64 -4.80 -2.55
C ILE A 4 13.46 -4.89 -1.60
N LEU A 5 12.98 -3.74 -1.15
CA LEU A 5 11.75 -3.60 -0.39
C LEU A 5 10.63 -3.15 -1.33
N LEU A 6 9.68 -4.05 -1.59
CA LEU A 6 8.53 -3.79 -2.44
C LEU A 6 7.33 -3.36 -1.59
N VAL A 7 6.87 -2.13 -1.76
CA VAL A 7 5.73 -1.57 -1.02
C VAL A 7 4.50 -1.50 -1.93
N CYS A 8 3.52 -2.35 -1.63
CA CYS A 8 2.29 -2.54 -2.42
C CYS A 8 1.07 -2.51 -1.50
N TYR A 9 0.18 -1.53 -1.59
CA TYR A 9 -1.02 -1.52 -0.74
C TYR A 9 -1.85 -2.81 -0.85
N SER A 10 -2.02 -3.34 -2.07
CA SER A 10 -2.67 -4.62 -2.32
C SER A 10 -1.66 -5.61 -2.92
N PHE A 11 -1.49 -6.75 -2.25
CA PHE A 11 -0.64 -7.86 -2.67
C PHE A 11 -1.31 -9.17 -2.24
N PRO A 12 -1.13 -10.30 -2.95
CA PRO A 12 -1.63 -11.60 -2.49
C PRO A 12 -1.22 -11.87 -1.03
N PRO A 13 -2.12 -12.40 -0.18
CA PRO A 13 -3.38 -13.05 -0.50
C PRO A 13 -4.57 -12.12 -0.75
N ASN A 14 -4.44 -10.81 -0.61
CA ASN A 14 -5.54 -9.87 -0.86
C ASN A 14 -6.05 -10.00 -2.32
N PRO A 15 -7.38 -10.06 -2.55
CA PRO A 15 -7.98 -10.39 -3.85
C PRO A 15 -7.92 -9.26 -4.89
N GLY A 16 -7.39 -8.10 -4.52
CA GLY A 16 -7.36 -6.93 -5.39
C GLY A 16 -6.54 -7.15 -6.66
N VAL A 17 -7.12 -6.85 -7.83
CA VAL A 17 -6.44 -6.87 -9.14
C VAL A 17 -5.17 -6.00 -9.16
N GLY A 18 -5.11 -5.00 -8.26
CA GLY A 18 -3.92 -4.18 -8.03
C GLY A 18 -2.66 -5.00 -7.73
N GLY A 19 -2.79 -6.14 -7.04
CA GLY A 19 -1.67 -7.01 -6.67
C GLY A 19 -1.15 -7.91 -7.79
N ARG A 20 -1.90 -8.11 -8.88
CA ARG A 20 -1.53 -9.02 -9.99
C ARG A 20 -0.15 -8.69 -10.58
N ARG A 21 0.04 -7.43 -10.94
CA ARG A 21 1.25 -6.95 -11.62
C ARG A 21 2.46 -7.21 -10.73
N TRP A 22 2.36 -6.78 -9.48
CA TRP A 22 3.47 -6.82 -8.55
C TRP A 22 3.78 -8.22 -8.00
N ALA A 23 2.78 -9.10 -7.90
CA ALA A 23 3.03 -10.52 -7.64
C ALA A 23 3.96 -11.13 -8.72
N LYS A 24 3.71 -10.81 -10.00
CA LYS A 24 4.55 -11.27 -11.10
C LYS A 24 5.94 -10.63 -11.08
N PHE A 25 6.03 -9.30 -10.90
CA PHE A 25 7.34 -8.64 -10.81
C PHE A 25 8.18 -9.18 -9.65
N ALA A 26 7.60 -9.31 -8.46
CA ALA A 26 8.31 -9.82 -7.30
C ALA A 26 8.84 -11.25 -7.54
N LYS A 27 8.03 -12.13 -8.15
CA LYS A 27 8.47 -13.47 -8.59
C LYS A 27 9.69 -13.42 -9.51
N TYR A 28 9.69 -12.55 -10.51
CA TYR A 28 10.80 -12.46 -11.46
C TYR A 28 12.03 -11.77 -10.88
N LEU A 29 11.87 -10.83 -9.95
CA LEU A 29 12.99 -10.24 -9.19
C LEU A 29 13.69 -11.30 -8.35
N VAL A 30 12.94 -12.15 -7.64
CA VAL A 30 13.51 -13.29 -6.90
C VAL A 30 14.23 -14.25 -7.85
N LYS A 31 13.64 -14.58 -9.01
CA LYS A 31 14.28 -15.44 -10.03
C LYS A 31 15.55 -14.84 -10.63
N ALA A 32 15.67 -13.51 -10.65
CA ALA A 32 16.86 -12.79 -11.06
C ALA A 32 17.92 -12.68 -9.93
N SER A 33 17.80 -13.48 -8.87
CA SER A 33 18.72 -13.52 -7.73
C SER A 33 18.75 -12.22 -6.91
N HIS A 34 17.65 -11.48 -6.86
CA HIS A 34 17.47 -10.39 -5.89
C HIS A 34 16.81 -10.91 -4.62
N TYR A 35 17.18 -10.34 -3.46
CA TYR A 35 16.45 -10.55 -2.22
C TYR A 35 15.29 -9.57 -2.17
N VAL A 36 14.06 -10.07 -2.05
CA VAL A 36 12.84 -9.25 -2.11
C VAL A 36 11.99 -9.52 -0.88
N GLU A 37 11.63 -8.46 -0.18
CA GLU A 37 10.55 -8.46 0.82
C GLU A 37 9.40 -7.58 0.33
N VAL A 38 8.17 -7.99 0.61
CA VAL A 38 6.96 -7.29 0.19
C VAL A 38 6.19 -6.79 1.41
N ILE A 39 5.89 -5.51 1.46
CA ILE A 39 5.03 -4.90 2.47
C ILE A 39 3.67 -4.61 1.85
N ASN A 40 2.60 -5.09 2.50
CA ASN A 40 1.22 -4.84 2.07
C ASN A 40 0.29 -4.42 3.21
N ALA A 41 -0.86 -3.86 2.85
CA ALA A 41 -1.88 -3.55 3.83
C ALA A 41 -2.60 -4.83 4.26
N LYS A 42 -2.75 -5.03 5.57
CA LYS A 42 -3.63 -6.05 6.13
C LYS A 42 -5.08 -5.63 5.89
N LEU A 43 -5.71 -6.22 4.87
CA LEU A 43 -7.09 -5.97 4.51
C LEU A 43 -7.99 -7.05 5.11
N SER A 44 -9.15 -6.66 5.63
CA SER A 44 -10.17 -7.60 6.13
C SER A 44 -11.04 -8.06 4.96
N THR A 45 -10.74 -9.24 4.42
CA THR A 45 -11.48 -9.87 3.33
C THR A 45 -11.39 -11.38 3.45
N ASP A 46 -12.50 -12.05 3.19
CA ASP A 46 -12.60 -13.52 3.20
C ASP A 46 -12.18 -14.13 1.85
N ASP A 47 -12.07 -13.29 0.82
CA ASP A 47 -11.69 -13.69 -0.53
C ASP A 47 -10.17 -13.80 -0.68
N THR A 48 -9.74 -14.75 -1.49
CA THR A 48 -8.31 -14.95 -1.78
C THR A 48 -7.95 -14.53 -3.21
N SER A 49 -6.72 -14.06 -3.35
CA SER A 49 -6.13 -13.67 -4.62
C SER A 49 -6.01 -14.82 -5.61
N THR A 50 -6.51 -14.62 -6.83
CA THR A 50 -6.26 -15.56 -7.95
C THR A 50 -4.77 -15.64 -8.33
N TRP A 51 -3.96 -14.69 -7.85
CA TRP A 51 -2.52 -14.58 -8.12
C TRP A 51 -1.64 -15.13 -6.99
N ASN A 52 -2.22 -15.88 -6.04
CA ASN A 52 -1.47 -16.51 -4.94
C ASN A 52 -0.30 -17.38 -5.44
N LYS A 53 -0.48 -18.11 -6.55
CA LYS A 53 0.58 -18.92 -7.16
C LYS A 53 1.78 -18.08 -7.62
N ASP A 54 1.54 -16.84 -8.06
CA ASP A 54 2.63 -15.93 -8.46
C ASP A 54 3.42 -15.43 -7.23
N ALA A 55 2.79 -15.31 -6.06
CA ALA A 55 3.42 -14.85 -4.82
C ALA A 55 3.92 -15.99 -3.90
N GLN A 56 3.68 -17.24 -4.26
CA GLN A 56 3.93 -18.41 -3.41
C GLN A 56 5.37 -18.48 -2.87
N LEU A 57 6.37 -18.23 -3.71
CA LEU A 57 7.78 -18.25 -3.31
C LEU A 57 8.09 -17.26 -2.16
N LEU A 58 7.45 -16.08 -2.18
CA LEU A 58 7.65 -15.06 -1.15
C LEU A 58 6.89 -15.40 0.14
N HIS A 59 5.74 -16.08 0.02
CA HIS A 59 4.99 -16.55 1.19
C HIS A 59 5.71 -17.70 1.90
N GLU A 60 6.25 -18.66 1.15
CA GLU A 60 7.01 -19.79 1.69
C GLU A 60 8.30 -19.33 2.38
N SER A 61 8.93 -18.27 1.87
CA SER A 61 10.11 -17.67 2.49
C SER A 61 9.79 -16.68 3.62
N ASN A 62 8.51 -16.48 3.98
CA ASN A 62 8.04 -15.50 4.96
C ASN A 62 8.49 -14.05 4.66
N ASN A 63 8.64 -13.70 3.38
CA ASN A 63 9.06 -12.38 2.91
C ASN A 63 7.88 -11.45 2.59
N VAL A 64 6.68 -11.74 3.12
CA VAL A 64 5.49 -10.91 2.91
C VAL A 64 4.96 -10.42 4.25
N HIS A 65 5.00 -9.10 4.45
CA HIS A 65 4.63 -8.44 5.69
C HIS A 65 3.34 -7.66 5.52
N SER A 66 2.28 -8.09 6.21
CA SER A 66 0.96 -7.46 6.16
C SER A 66 0.76 -6.52 7.35
N LEU A 67 0.79 -5.22 7.10
CA LEU A 67 0.75 -4.18 8.14
C LEU A 67 -0.67 -3.60 8.32
N PRO A 68 -1.10 -3.31 9.56
CA PRO A 68 -2.41 -2.72 9.81
C PRO A 68 -2.53 -1.30 9.20
N THR A 69 -3.70 -0.94 8.69
CA THR A 69 -3.91 0.33 7.97
C THR A 69 -4.23 1.53 8.85
N ARG A 70 -4.72 1.30 10.08
CA ARG A 70 -5.30 2.32 10.99
C ARG A 70 -6.49 3.11 10.42
N TYR A 71 -6.91 2.84 9.18
CA TYR A 71 -8.07 3.47 8.57
C TYR A 71 -9.37 2.91 9.19
N PRO A 72 -10.33 3.74 9.63
CA PRO A 72 -11.53 3.26 10.31
C PRO A 72 -12.35 2.29 9.44
N GLU A 73 -12.57 1.07 9.92
CA GLU A 73 -13.32 0.04 9.18
C GLU A 73 -14.78 0.44 8.92
N ILE A 74 -15.38 1.20 9.83
CA ILE A 74 -16.76 1.69 9.69
C ILE A 74 -16.95 2.55 8.43
N ILE A 75 -15.91 3.26 7.98
CA ILE A 75 -15.96 4.09 6.76
C ILE A 75 -15.97 3.24 5.48
N LYS A 76 -15.49 1.99 5.56
CA LYS A 76 -15.44 1.06 4.42
C LYS A 76 -16.76 0.35 4.18
N LYS A 77 -17.72 0.44 5.10
CA LYS A 77 -18.99 -0.28 5.09
C LYS A 77 -20.16 0.69 5.08
N THR A 78 -21.30 0.25 4.57
CA THR A 78 -22.56 0.99 4.71
C THR A 78 -23.06 0.82 6.16
N PRO A 79 -23.33 1.91 6.91
CA PRO A 79 -23.81 1.82 8.27
C PRO A 79 -25.33 1.55 8.31
N ASP A 80 -25.72 0.39 8.86
CA ASP A 80 -27.11 -0.08 8.87
C ASP A 80 -27.84 0.26 10.18
N THR A 81 -27.12 0.37 11.30
CA THR A 81 -27.70 0.69 12.62
C THR A 81 -27.49 2.14 13.03
N TYR A 82 -28.32 2.65 13.96
CA TYR A 82 -28.15 4.00 14.50
C TYR A 82 -26.77 4.22 15.13
N PHE A 83 -26.27 3.24 15.88
CA PHE A 83 -24.95 3.31 16.48
C PHE A 83 -23.84 3.34 15.43
N GLN A 84 -23.93 2.50 14.39
CA GLN A 84 -22.99 2.53 13.27
C GLN A 84 -23.00 3.87 12.54
N LYS A 85 -24.17 4.50 12.36
CA LYS A 85 -24.28 5.84 11.75
C LYS A 85 -23.58 6.91 12.60
N ILE A 86 -23.68 6.84 13.93
CA ILE A 86 -22.96 7.74 14.84
C ILE A 86 -21.45 7.51 14.72
N GLN A 87 -21.00 6.26 14.82
CA GLN A 87 -19.58 5.90 14.69
C GLN A 87 -18.99 6.32 13.34
N TYR A 88 -19.76 6.17 12.27
CA TYR A 88 -19.39 6.60 10.92
C TYR A 88 -19.15 8.12 10.88
N ARG A 89 -20.09 8.92 11.41
CA ARG A 89 -19.94 10.39 11.48
C ARG A 89 -18.71 10.81 12.29
N LEU A 90 -18.51 10.22 13.47
CA LEU A 90 -17.33 10.51 14.29
C LEU A 90 -16.02 10.14 13.59
N SER A 91 -16.00 9.01 12.88
CA SER A 91 -14.84 8.56 12.11
C SER A 91 -14.57 9.48 10.92
N LEU A 92 -15.60 10.01 10.26
CA LEU A 92 -15.45 11.01 9.20
C LEU A 92 -14.84 12.30 9.73
N GLU A 93 -15.32 12.83 10.86
CA GLU A 93 -14.74 14.05 11.45
C GLU A 93 -13.27 13.83 11.87
N TYR A 94 -12.96 12.66 12.45
CA TYR A 94 -11.58 12.28 12.72
C TYR A 94 -10.71 12.28 11.45
N LEU A 95 -11.20 11.71 10.35
CA LEU A 95 -10.47 11.67 9.08
C LEU A 95 -10.30 13.07 8.48
N LYS A 96 -11.31 13.95 8.52
CA LYS A 96 -11.19 15.35 8.06
C LYS A 96 -10.10 16.13 8.80
N ILE A 97 -9.91 15.83 10.08
CA ILE A 97 -8.86 16.47 10.90
C ILE A 97 -7.48 15.87 10.60
N LYS A 98 -7.39 14.55 10.42
CA LYS A 98 -6.11 13.84 10.31
C LYS A 98 -5.57 13.70 8.89
N VAL A 99 -6.44 13.68 7.89
CA VAL A 99 -6.09 13.46 6.49
C VAL A 99 -6.33 14.75 5.72
N LYS A 100 -5.26 15.28 5.12
CA LYS A 100 -5.36 16.40 4.17
C LYS A 100 -5.69 15.84 2.79
N GLY A 101 -6.61 16.46 2.06
CA GLY A 101 -6.99 16.00 0.72
C GLY A 101 -8.05 14.90 0.75
N ASN A 102 -7.84 13.81 0.01
CA ASN A 102 -8.85 12.76 -0.14
C ASN A 102 -8.97 11.87 1.11
N MET A 103 -9.92 12.19 1.98
CA MET A 103 -10.23 11.39 3.19
C MET A 103 -10.74 9.98 2.91
N TYR A 104 -11.21 9.70 1.69
CA TYR A 104 -11.65 8.36 1.25
C TYR A 104 -10.51 7.50 0.73
N ASP A 105 -9.30 8.03 0.66
CA ASP A 105 -8.11 7.20 0.45
C ASP A 105 -7.88 6.29 1.67
N LYS A 106 -8.18 5.01 1.49
CA LYS A 106 -8.03 3.95 2.52
C LYS A 106 -6.58 3.75 2.98
N SER A 107 -5.60 4.30 2.26
CA SER A 107 -4.18 4.23 2.61
C SER A 107 -3.67 5.42 3.41
N SER A 108 -4.48 6.47 3.56
CA SER A 108 -4.11 7.76 4.18
C SER A 108 -3.44 7.65 5.56
N LEU A 109 -3.84 6.67 6.37
CA LEU A 109 -3.30 6.43 7.71
C LEU A 109 -2.31 5.27 7.79
N TRP A 110 -1.98 4.63 6.66
CA TRP A 110 -1.12 3.45 6.64
C TRP A 110 0.34 3.77 6.99
N HIS A 111 0.80 4.98 6.65
CA HIS A 111 2.15 5.46 7.01
C HIS A 111 2.49 5.33 8.48
N LEU A 112 1.51 5.38 9.38
CA LEU A 112 1.71 5.28 10.82
C LEU A 112 2.37 3.96 11.23
N ASN A 113 2.12 2.86 10.50
CA ASN A 113 2.81 1.59 10.70
C ASN A 113 3.82 1.29 9.58
N LEU A 114 3.56 1.76 8.36
CA LEU A 114 4.43 1.51 7.21
C LEU A 114 5.79 2.21 7.34
N VAL A 115 5.83 3.50 7.70
CA VAL A 115 7.07 4.28 7.71
C VAL A 115 8.06 3.74 8.75
N PRO A 116 7.67 3.49 10.02
CA PRO A 116 8.59 2.88 11.00
C PRO A 116 9.15 1.53 10.52
N PHE A 117 8.29 0.67 9.98
CA PHE A 117 8.71 -0.64 9.47
C PHE A 117 9.69 -0.52 8.30
N VAL A 118 9.46 0.41 7.38
CA VAL A 118 10.38 0.67 6.27
C VAL A 118 11.72 1.17 6.79
N VAL A 119 11.72 2.10 7.76
CA VAL A 119 12.96 2.60 8.38
C VAL A 119 13.76 1.46 9.00
N ASP A 120 13.11 0.55 9.72
CA ASP A 120 13.77 -0.63 10.30
C ASP A 120 14.41 -1.50 9.20
N LYS A 121 13.70 -1.74 8.10
CA LYS A 121 14.23 -2.47 6.95
C LYS A 121 15.40 -1.77 6.26
N LEU A 122 15.36 -0.45 6.12
CA LEU A 122 16.51 0.29 5.59
C LEU A 122 17.74 0.15 6.49
N ASN A 123 17.54 0.15 7.82
CA ASN A 123 18.63 -0.09 8.78
C ASN A 123 19.16 -1.55 8.74
N GLU A 124 18.33 -2.53 8.35
CA GLU A 124 18.75 -3.92 8.06
C GLU A 124 19.56 -4.07 6.74
N GLY A 125 19.77 -2.96 6.03
CA GLY A 125 20.60 -2.88 4.82
C GLY A 125 19.83 -3.04 3.51
N PHE A 126 18.51 -2.82 3.50
CA PHE A 126 17.78 -2.69 2.24
C PHE A 126 18.23 -1.41 1.51
N ASP A 127 18.65 -1.55 0.25
CA ASP A 127 19.24 -0.48 -0.54
C ASP A 127 18.29 0.07 -1.61
N THR A 128 17.18 -0.63 -1.86
CA THR A 128 16.24 -0.30 -2.92
C THR A 128 14.81 -0.39 -2.39
N ILE A 129 14.03 0.68 -2.56
CA ILE A 129 12.59 0.69 -2.30
C ILE A 129 11.88 0.85 -3.63
N ILE A 130 10.94 -0.05 -3.89
CA ILE A 130 10.02 0.08 -5.00
C ILE A 130 8.62 0.28 -4.40
N CYS A 131 8.03 1.44 -4.62
CA CYS A 131 6.72 1.78 -4.10
C CYS A 131 5.74 1.94 -5.25
N THR A 132 4.74 1.09 -5.32
CA THR A 132 3.69 1.15 -6.34
C THR A 132 2.41 1.64 -5.74
N ALA A 133 1.79 2.62 -6.38
CA ALA A 133 0.52 3.15 -5.91
C ALA A 133 -0.23 3.84 -7.06
N ALA A 134 -1.55 3.93 -6.93
CA ALA A 134 -2.26 5.06 -7.55
C ALA A 134 -1.80 6.36 -6.83
N PRO A 135 -2.38 7.56 -7.02
CA PRO A 135 -2.00 8.74 -6.23
C PRO A 135 -2.53 8.63 -4.78
N PHE A 136 -2.05 7.62 -4.06
CA PHE A 136 -2.33 7.28 -2.69
C PHE A 136 -1.36 8.02 -1.76
N HIS A 137 -1.86 8.44 -0.60
CA HIS A 137 -1.11 9.26 0.36
C HIS A 137 0.17 8.59 0.85
N TYR A 138 0.18 7.26 1.03
CA TYR A 138 1.36 6.57 1.56
C TYR A 138 2.59 6.72 0.66
N LEU A 139 2.41 6.88 -0.66
CA LEU A 139 3.53 7.07 -1.58
C LEU A 139 4.22 8.42 -1.32
N SER A 140 3.45 9.49 -1.11
CA SER A 140 4.01 10.79 -0.72
C SER A 140 4.64 10.75 0.68
N GLN A 141 4.07 9.98 1.61
CA GLN A 141 4.59 9.87 2.97
C GLN A 141 5.92 9.11 3.00
N ILE A 142 6.02 7.97 2.31
CA ILE A 142 7.23 7.16 2.27
C ILE A 142 8.34 7.81 1.43
N SER A 143 8.01 8.61 0.40
CA SER A 143 9.03 9.31 -0.41
C SER A 143 9.83 10.32 0.40
N THR A 144 9.31 10.82 1.52
CA THR A 144 10.06 11.71 2.42
C THR A 144 11.30 11.04 3.01
N LEU A 145 11.32 9.70 3.10
CA LEU A 145 12.47 8.93 3.58
C LEU A 145 13.69 9.09 2.69
N LYS A 146 13.54 9.44 1.40
CA LYS A 146 14.67 9.72 0.51
C LYS A 146 15.55 10.87 1.02
N LYS A 147 15.01 11.81 1.80
CA LYS A 147 15.78 12.88 2.45
C LYS A 147 16.66 12.34 3.58
N GLN A 148 16.18 11.33 4.31
CA GLN A 148 16.89 10.70 5.43
C GLN A 148 17.87 9.63 4.96
N PHE A 149 17.52 8.92 3.89
CA PHE A 149 18.29 7.84 3.28
C PHE A 149 18.63 8.17 1.81
N PRO A 150 19.51 9.17 1.56
CA PRO A 150 19.78 9.66 0.21
C PRO A 150 20.42 8.61 -0.72
N ASN A 151 21.09 7.61 -0.15
CA ASN A 151 21.77 6.55 -0.92
C ASN A 151 20.83 5.41 -1.33
N VAL A 152 19.63 5.31 -0.72
CA VAL A 152 18.66 4.27 -1.06
C VAL A 152 18.05 4.57 -2.43
N ASN A 153 18.07 3.61 -3.34
CA ASN A 153 17.40 3.75 -4.64
C ASN A 153 15.88 3.71 -4.43
N PHE A 154 15.21 4.83 -4.66
CA PHE A 154 13.77 4.96 -4.44
C PHE A 154 13.05 5.06 -5.78
N ILE A 155 12.25 4.04 -6.11
CA ILE A 155 11.49 3.94 -7.36
C ILE A 155 10.01 4.09 -7.03
N ALA A 156 9.38 5.13 -7.56
CA ALA A 156 7.93 5.35 -7.48
C ALA A 156 7.25 4.88 -8.77
N ASP A 157 6.43 3.83 -8.68
CA ASP A 157 5.53 3.38 -9.75
C ASP A 157 4.15 4.04 -9.56
N PHE A 158 3.97 5.21 -10.19
CA PHE A 158 2.69 5.90 -10.24
C PHE A 158 1.77 5.20 -11.24
N ARG A 159 0.58 4.81 -10.78
CA ARG A 159 -0.40 4.09 -11.59
C ARG A 159 -1.49 5.02 -12.13
N ASP A 160 -1.77 4.86 -13.41
CA ASP A 160 -2.85 5.56 -14.10
C ASP A 160 -4.25 5.12 -13.63
N PRO A 161 -5.29 5.97 -13.82
CA PRO A 161 -6.67 5.55 -13.68
C PRO A 161 -7.00 4.43 -14.67
N TRP A 162 -7.98 3.62 -14.32
CA TRP A 162 -8.51 2.61 -15.26
C TRP A 162 -9.25 3.30 -16.40
N ALA A 163 -8.76 3.16 -17.64
CA ALA A 163 -9.37 3.54 -18.93
C ALA A 163 -10.50 4.60 -18.87
N ASN A 164 -11.73 4.20 -18.55
CA ASN A 164 -12.93 5.05 -18.62
C ASN A 164 -13.34 5.67 -17.27
N ASN A 165 -12.59 5.41 -16.20
CA ASN A 165 -12.86 5.95 -14.88
C ASN A 165 -11.96 7.16 -14.61
N SER A 166 -12.26 8.27 -15.29
CA SER A 166 -11.59 9.56 -15.09
C SER A 166 -11.71 10.07 -13.65
N ILE A 167 -12.74 9.64 -12.91
CA ILE A 167 -12.99 10.00 -11.51
C ILE A 167 -12.10 9.18 -10.55
N SER A 168 -11.49 8.09 -11.01
CA SER A 168 -10.61 7.28 -10.16
C SER A 168 -9.45 8.12 -9.63
N TYR A 169 -9.36 8.14 -8.30
CA TYR A 169 -8.32 8.80 -7.54
C TYR A 169 -8.26 10.34 -7.68
N GLY A 170 -9.33 10.98 -8.18
CA GLY A 170 -9.40 12.44 -8.30
C GLY A 170 -8.38 13.01 -9.28
N ILE A 171 -7.91 12.21 -10.25
CA ILE A 171 -6.86 12.60 -11.19
C ILE A 171 -7.32 13.76 -12.09
N THR A 172 -8.62 13.87 -12.40
CA THR A 172 -9.19 15.02 -13.12
C THR A 172 -9.07 16.35 -12.38
N ASP A 173 -8.92 16.30 -11.06
CA ASP A 173 -8.89 17.48 -10.19
C ASP A 173 -7.46 17.86 -9.80
N LEU A 174 -6.45 17.12 -10.28
CA LEU A 174 -5.05 17.47 -10.12
C LEU A 174 -4.75 18.66 -11.05
N ASN A 175 -4.48 19.83 -10.47
CA ASN A 175 -3.99 20.99 -11.23
C ASN A 175 -2.62 20.64 -11.86
N PRO A 176 -2.42 20.93 -13.16
CA PRO A 176 -1.14 20.71 -13.83
C PRO A 176 0.00 21.55 -13.23
#